data_AF-A0A161M8L5-F1
#
_entry.id   AF-A0A161M8L5-F1
#
_cell.length_a   1.000
_cell.length_b   1.000
_cell.length_c   1.000
_cell.angle_alpha   90.00
_cell.angle_beta   90.00
_cell.angle_gamma   90.00
#
_symmetry.space_group_name_H-M   'P 1'
#
loop_
_entity.id
_entity.type
_entity.pdbx_description
1 polymer ?
#
loop_
_entity_poly.entity_id
_entity_poly.type
_entity_poly.pdbx_seq_one_letter_code
_entity_poly.pdbx_strand_id
1 'polypeptide(L)'
;WNLFVMIRKLLEQNIMEVKVNSPDYQNMNTEAALKDFLLRIEHYKERYEPLDEDKEAHLSFMRIYNTGEKVVVHKHEGHIQSRIVYYLMNIHIVPRTIYLARHGESMHNLEGRIGGDSDLSPRGREFAKKMAEYIKEQN
;
A
#
# COMPACT_ATOMS: atom_id res chain seq x y z
N TRP A 1 9.43 17.44 -17.35
CA TRP A 1 10.37 17.87 -16.30
C TRP A 1 9.88 17.51 -14.88
N ASN A 2 8.65 17.84 -14.45
CA ASN A 2 8.13 17.40 -13.13
C ASN A 2 7.84 15.88 -13.00
N LEU A 3 7.40 15.21 -14.08
CA LEU A 3 7.05 13.78 -14.03
C LEU A 3 8.25 12.85 -13.80
N PHE A 4 9.41 13.19 -14.37
CA PHE A 4 10.63 12.37 -14.27
C PHE A 4 11.25 12.43 -12.88
N VAL A 5 11.16 13.58 -12.20
CA VAL A 5 11.64 13.77 -10.83
C VAL A 5 10.81 12.96 -9.83
N MET A 6 9.48 12.90 -10.03
CA MET A 6 8.59 12.13 -9.17
C MET A 6 8.80 10.61 -9.31
N ILE A 7 9.02 10.12 -10.54
CA ILE A 7 9.35 8.72 -10.80
C ILE A 7 10.71 8.33 -10.17
N ARG A 8 11.72 9.21 -10.24
CA ARG A 8 13.02 8.96 -9.60
C ARG A 8 12.93 8.86 -8.08
N LYS A 9 12.22 9.79 -7.43
CA LYS A 9 12.06 9.77 -5.97
C LYS A 9 11.32 8.51 -5.48
N LEU A 10 10.28 8.09 -6.20
CA LEU A 10 9.56 6.85 -5.92
C LEU A 10 10.42 5.61 -6.16
N LEU A 11 11.22 5.59 -7.22
CA LEU A 11 12.18 4.52 -7.49
C LEU A 11 13.22 4.42 -6.38
N GLU A 12 13.83 5.53 -6.00
CA GLU A 12 14.83 5.59 -4.92
C GLU A 12 14.23 5.11 -3.58
N GLN A 13 13.01 5.55 -3.23
CA GLN A 13 12.31 5.06 -2.04
C GLN A 13 12.05 3.55 -2.11
N ASN A 14 11.51 3.04 -3.21
CA ASN A 14 11.27 1.61 -3.40
C ASN A 14 12.57 0.78 -3.33
N ILE A 15 13.67 1.30 -3.87
CA ILE A 15 14.98 0.64 -3.84
C ILE A 15 15.49 0.56 -2.40
N MET A 16 15.43 1.67 -1.67
CA MET A 16 15.88 1.73 -0.28
C MET A 16 15.05 0.84 0.65
N GLU A 17 13.73 0.82 0.50
CA GLU A 17 12.84 0.05 1.38
C GLU A 17 12.87 -1.46 1.07
N VAL A 18 12.87 -1.84 -0.20
CA VAL A 18 12.62 -3.23 -0.62
C VAL A 18 13.87 -3.93 -1.14
N LYS A 19 14.76 -3.22 -1.84
CA LYS A 19 15.83 -3.86 -2.61
C LYS A 19 17.17 -3.93 -1.89
N VAL A 20 17.50 -2.97 -1.03
CA VAL A 20 18.70 -3.08 -0.17
C VAL A 20 18.61 -4.31 0.76
N ASN A 21 17.39 -4.70 1.15
CA ASN A 21 17.13 -5.90 1.95
C ASN A 21 16.88 -7.17 1.11
N SER A 22 16.96 -7.08 -0.22
CA SER A 22 16.77 -8.22 -1.13
C SER A 22 17.96 -9.20 -1.04
N PRO A 23 17.73 -10.52 -1.15
CA PRO A 23 18.81 -11.51 -1.28
C PRO A 23 19.85 -11.17 -2.35
N ASP A 24 19.41 -10.53 -3.45
CA ASP A 24 20.26 -10.12 -4.58
C ASP A 24 21.39 -9.14 -4.19
N TYR A 25 21.22 -8.37 -3.10
CA TYR A 25 22.11 -7.26 -2.72
C TYR A 25 22.76 -7.43 -1.34
N GLN A 26 22.63 -8.60 -0.69
CA GLN A 26 23.09 -8.84 0.69
C GLN A 26 24.58 -8.52 0.94
N ASN A 27 25.42 -8.69 -0.07
CA ASN A 27 26.87 -8.46 0.04
C ASN A 27 27.33 -7.16 -0.63
N MET A 28 26.39 -6.30 -1.02
CA MET A 28 26.68 -5.03 -1.68
C MET A 28 26.38 -3.86 -0.74
N ASN A 29 27.21 -2.83 -0.79
CA ASN A 29 26.87 -1.58 -0.12
C ASN A 29 25.72 -0.88 -0.86
N THR A 30 25.00 -0.02 -0.16
CA THR A 30 23.79 0.66 -0.66
C THR A 30 24.03 1.42 -1.97
N GLU A 31 25.16 2.09 -2.10
CA GLU A 31 25.49 2.89 -3.29
C GLU A 31 25.73 2.00 -4.52
N ALA A 32 26.46 0.90 -4.35
CA ALA A 32 26.70 -0.07 -5.42
C ALA A 32 25.39 -0.76 -5.85
N ALA A 33 24.53 -1.12 -4.88
CA ALA A 33 23.22 -1.72 -5.15
C ALA A 33 22.30 -0.76 -5.94
N LEU A 34 22.25 0.52 -5.55
CA LEU A 34 21.48 1.54 -6.27
C LEU A 34 21.96 1.70 -7.71
N LYS A 35 23.29 1.78 -7.91
CA LYS A 35 23.89 1.93 -9.24
C LYS A 35 23.58 0.73 -10.14
N ASP A 36 23.77 -0.49 -9.63
CA ASP A 36 23.44 -1.72 -10.35
C ASP A 36 21.96 -1.77 -10.75
N PHE A 37 21.07 -1.42 -9.82
CA PHE A 37 19.63 -1.43 -10.07
C PHE A 37 19.22 -0.41 -11.14
N LEU A 38 19.80 0.79 -11.13
CA LEU A 38 19.56 1.80 -12.17
C LEU A 38 20.01 1.30 -13.55
N LEU A 39 21.17 0.65 -13.66
CA LEU A 39 21.61 0.04 -14.91
C LEU A 39 20.65 -1.05 -15.39
N ARG A 40 20.15 -1.88 -14.48
CA ARG A 40 19.16 -2.91 -14.78
C ARG A 40 17.86 -2.31 -15.33
N ILE A 41 17.41 -1.17 -14.81
CA ILE A 41 16.24 -0.45 -15.36
C ILE A 41 16.50 0.01 -16.79
N GLU A 42 17.66 0.61 -17.07
CA GLU A 42 18.00 1.03 -18.44
C GLU A 42 18.01 -0.15 -19.41
N HIS A 43 18.57 -1.30 -19.02
CA HIS A 43 18.53 -2.51 -19.84
C HIS A 43 17.10 -3.00 -20.14
N TYR A 44 16.18 -2.92 -19.18
CA TYR A 44 14.78 -3.28 -19.45
C TYR A 44 14.08 -2.27 -20.35
N LYS A 45 14.39 -0.98 -20.23
CA LYS A 45 13.80 0.07 -21.08
C LYS A 45 14.08 -0.14 -22.57
N GLU A 46 15.25 -0.66 -22.92
CA GLU A 46 15.63 -0.92 -24.33
C GLU A 46 14.69 -1.90 -25.04
N ARG A 47 14.03 -2.79 -24.30
CA ARG A 47 13.16 -3.85 -24.84
C ARG A 47 11.71 -3.77 -24.37
N TYR A 48 11.38 -2.79 -23.55
CA TYR A 48 10.06 -2.70 -22.95
C TYR A 48 9.02 -2.21 -23.95
N GLU A 49 8.06 -3.07 -24.26
CA GLU A 49 6.88 -2.74 -25.07
C GLU A 49 5.65 -2.68 -24.14
N PRO A 50 5.03 -1.50 -23.95
CA PRO A 50 3.84 -1.38 -23.11
C PRO A 50 2.61 -1.97 -23.80
N LEU A 51 1.69 -2.54 -23.01
CA LEU A 51 0.36 -2.95 -23.47
C LEU A 51 -0.39 -1.79 -24.13
N ASP A 52 -1.04 -2.05 -25.24
CA ASP A 52 -1.71 -1.13 -26.14
C ASP A 52 -3.12 -1.65 -26.47
N GLU A 53 -4.12 -0.77 -26.38
CA GLU A 53 -5.53 -1.16 -26.52
C GLU A 53 -5.88 -1.63 -27.93
N ASP A 54 -5.19 -1.08 -28.95
CA ASP A 54 -5.43 -1.38 -30.35
C ASP A 54 -4.70 -2.66 -30.78
N LYS A 55 -3.43 -2.80 -30.40
CA LYS A 55 -2.61 -3.99 -30.74
C LYS A 55 -3.06 -5.24 -29.97
N GLU A 56 -3.39 -5.07 -28.68
CA GLU A 56 -3.82 -6.16 -27.81
C GLU A 56 -5.33 -6.15 -27.54
N ALA A 57 -6.12 -5.82 -28.58
CA ALA A 57 -7.57 -5.70 -28.49
C ALA A 57 -8.30 -6.95 -27.95
N HIS A 58 -7.66 -8.11 -27.86
CA HIS A 58 -8.24 -9.36 -27.38
C HIS A 58 -7.96 -9.65 -25.89
N LEU A 59 -7.10 -8.87 -25.22
CA LEU A 59 -6.71 -9.09 -23.84
C LEU A 59 -7.52 -8.22 -22.87
N SER A 60 -7.81 -8.76 -21.68
CA SER A 60 -8.30 -7.98 -20.53
C SER A 60 -7.12 -7.50 -19.70
N PHE A 61 -6.97 -6.19 -19.52
CA PHE A 61 -5.88 -5.64 -18.72
C PHE A 61 -6.25 -4.34 -18.00
N MET A 62 -5.45 -3.99 -17.00
CA MET A 62 -5.50 -2.72 -16.29
C MET A 62 -4.12 -2.07 -16.31
N ARG A 63 -4.04 -0.80 -16.72
CA ARG A 63 -2.83 0.01 -16.67
C ARG A 63 -3.01 1.12 -15.64
N ILE A 64 -2.11 1.16 -14.66
CA ILE A 64 -2.07 2.18 -13.62
C ILE A 64 -0.90 3.10 -13.90
N TYR A 65 -1.17 4.38 -14.06
CA TYR A 65 -0.17 5.41 -14.31
C TYR A 65 0.06 6.23 -13.06
N ASN A 66 1.31 6.61 -12.83
CA ASN A 66 1.75 7.49 -11.76
C ASN A 66 1.07 7.15 -10.43
N THR A 67 1.20 5.90 -9.97
CA THR A 67 0.72 5.53 -8.63
C THR A 67 -0.81 5.69 -8.46
N GLY A 68 -1.58 5.65 -9.55
CA GLY A 68 -3.04 5.69 -9.49
C GLY A 68 -3.67 7.01 -9.94
N GLU A 69 -2.88 8.02 -10.33
CA GLU A 69 -3.43 9.28 -10.89
C GLU A 69 -4.30 9.04 -12.13
N LYS A 70 -3.96 8.04 -12.94
CA LYS A 70 -4.76 7.59 -14.07
C LYS A 70 -4.80 6.08 -14.10
N VAL A 71 -5.98 5.54 -14.39
CA VAL A 71 -6.20 4.11 -14.58
C VAL A 71 -6.90 3.92 -15.93
N VAL A 72 -6.41 2.96 -16.71
CA VAL A 72 -7.05 2.49 -17.95
C VAL A 72 -7.43 1.03 -17.73
N VAL A 73 -8.67 0.67 -18.08
CA VAL A 73 -9.19 -0.68 -17.96
C VAL A 73 -9.71 -1.10 -19.33
N HIS A 74 -9.14 -2.16 -19.89
CA HIS A 74 -9.52 -2.70 -21.19
C HIS A 74 -10.22 -4.04 -21.04
N LYS A 75 -11.34 -4.21 -21.76
CA LYS A 75 -12.13 -5.46 -21.83
C LYS A 75 -12.26 -6.22 -20.51
N HIS A 76 -12.76 -5.56 -19.48
CA HIS A 76 -13.09 -6.27 -18.25
C HIS A 76 -14.50 -6.89 -18.37
N GLU A 77 -14.59 -8.20 -18.21
CA GLU A 77 -15.82 -8.96 -18.29
C GLU A 77 -16.02 -9.76 -16.99
N GLY A 78 -17.21 -9.61 -16.41
CA GLY A 78 -17.63 -10.38 -15.25
C GLY A 78 -17.20 -9.81 -13.89
N HIS A 79 -17.88 -10.31 -12.87
CA HIS A 79 -17.84 -9.77 -11.52
C HIS A 79 -16.44 -9.76 -10.88
N ILE A 80 -15.64 -10.81 -11.10
CA ILE A 80 -14.32 -10.93 -10.47
C ILE A 80 -13.37 -9.84 -10.97
N GLN A 81 -13.33 -9.59 -12.29
CA GLN A 81 -12.46 -8.59 -12.87
C GLN A 81 -12.85 -7.18 -12.41
N SER A 82 -14.14 -6.86 -12.35
CA SER A 82 -14.63 -5.59 -11.80
C SER A 82 -14.23 -5.40 -10.33
N ARG A 83 -14.25 -6.45 -9.51
CA ARG A 83 -13.80 -6.39 -8.10
C ARG A 83 -12.30 -6.16 -7.97
N ILE A 84 -11.49 -6.74 -8.87
CA ILE A 84 -10.04 -6.49 -8.92
C ILE A 84 -9.75 -5.03 -9.27
N VAL A 85 -10.40 -4.51 -10.33
CA VAL A 85 -10.28 -3.11 -10.74
C VAL A 85 -10.67 -2.19 -9.58
N TYR A 86 -11.84 -2.42 -8.98
CA TYR A 86 -12.31 -1.66 -7.82
C TYR A 86 -11.28 -1.67 -6.69
N TYR A 87 -10.75 -2.82 -6.32
CA TYR A 87 -9.78 -2.93 -5.24
C TYR A 87 -8.51 -2.13 -5.54
N LEU A 88 -7.93 -2.31 -6.74
CA LEU A 88 -6.69 -1.65 -7.15
C LEU A 88 -6.85 -0.12 -7.28
N MET A 89 -8.03 0.38 -7.68
CA MET A 89 -8.32 1.82 -7.71
C MET A 89 -8.39 2.46 -6.31
N ASN A 90 -8.56 1.66 -5.24
CA ASN A 90 -8.67 2.16 -3.87
C ASN A 90 -7.38 1.98 -3.04
N ILE A 91 -6.34 1.36 -3.59
CA ILE A 91 -5.04 1.20 -2.91
C ILE A 91 -4.22 2.48 -3.04
N HIS A 92 -3.46 2.80 -1.99
CA HIS A 92 -2.56 3.94 -1.94
C HIS A 92 -1.19 3.44 -1.46
N ILE A 93 -0.10 3.90 -2.08
CA ILE A 93 1.27 3.53 -1.67
C ILE A 93 1.90 4.52 -0.68
N VAL A 94 1.20 5.63 -0.38
CA VAL A 94 1.69 6.61 0.59
C VAL A 94 1.73 5.95 1.97
N PRO A 95 2.86 6.02 2.69
CA PRO A 95 2.96 5.50 4.05
C PRO A 95 1.88 6.10 4.95
N ARG A 96 1.16 5.24 5.67
CA ARG A 96 0.10 5.62 6.61
C ARG A 96 0.07 4.66 7.77
N THR A 97 -0.22 5.19 8.96
CA THR A 97 -0.41 4.38 10.16
C THR A 97 -1.89 4.11 10.35
N ILE A 98 -2.27 2.83 10.47
CA ILE A 98 -3.64 2.42 10.78
C ILE A 98 -3.64 1.89 12.21
N TYR A 99 -4.36 2.57 13.11
CA TYR A 99 -4.54 2.12 14.49
C TYR A 99 -5.81 1.27 14.60
N LEU A 100 -5.66 0.04 15.10
CA LEU A 100 -6.77 -0.87 15.39
C LEU A 100 -6.80 -1.16 16.88
N ALA A 101 -7.96 -0.99 17.50
CA ALA A 101 -8.16 -1.31 18.90
C ALA A 101 -9.58 -1.83 19.13
N ARG A 102 -9.74 -2.66 20.17
CA ARG A 102 -11.07 -2.99 20.69
C ARG A 102 -11.64 -1.80 21.45
N HIS A 103 -12.94 -1.88 21.76
CA HIS A 103 -13.53 -1.05 22.81
C HIS A 103 -12.81 -1.30 24.15
N GLY A 104 -12.85 -0.32 25.06
CA GLY A 104 -12.39 -0.52 26.43
C GLY A 104 -13.18 -1.63 27.14
N GLU A 105 -12.60 -2.28 28.15
CA GLU A 105 -13.25 -3.38 28.90
C GLU A 105 -14.70 -3.02 29.28
N SER A 106 -15.66 -3.89 28.94
CA SER A 106 -17.08 -3.70 29.27
C SER A 106 -17.49 -4.50 30.50
N MET A 107 -18.67 -4.18 31.07
CA MET A 107 -19.25 -4.96 32.17
C MET A 107 -19.47 -6.43 31.77
N HIS A 108 -19.94 -6.69 30.55
CA HIS A 108 -20.07 -8.06 30.04
C HIS A 108 -18.73 -8.79 29.92
N ASN A 109 -17.61 -8.09 29.65
CA ASN A 109 -16.30 -8.74 29.66
C ASN A 109 -15.92 -9.26 31.05
N LEU A 110 -16.23 -8.51 32.10
CA LEU A 110 -15.99 -8.93 33.49
C LEU A 110 -16.84 -10.15 33.86
N GLU A 111 -18.04 -10.26 33.29
CA GLU A 111 -18.95 -11.39 33.51
C GLU A 111 -18.69 -12.58 32.57
N GLY A 112 -17.74 -12.47 31.63
CA GLY A 112 -17.48 -13.51 30.64
C GLY A 112 -18.60 -13.69 29.60
N ARG A 113 -19.45 -12.68 29.40
CA ARG A 113 -20.58 -12.72 28.46
C ARG A 113 -20.16 -12.27 27.05
N ILE A 114 -20.74 -12.92 26.04
CA ILE A 114 -20.57 -12.57 24.62
C ILE A 114 -21.73 -11.69 24.13
N GLY A 115 -21.45 -10.78 23.21
CA GLY A 115 -22.44 -9.88 22.62
C GLY A 115 -23.09 -8.90 23.62
N GLY A 116 -24.27 -8.39 23.26
CA GLY A 116 -25.00 -7.38 24.02
C GLY A 116 -24.44 -5.96 23.84
N ASP A 117 -24.98 -5.02 24.62
CA ASP A 117 -24.66 -3.59 24.56
C ASP A 117 -24.47 -3.02 25.98
N SER A 118 -23.57 -3.65 26.74
CA SER A 118 -23.29 -3.24 28.13
C SER A 118 -22.35 -2.04 28.18
N ASP A 119 -22.49 -1.23 29.23
CA ASP A 119 -21.57 -0.12 29.51
C ASP A 119 -20.11 -0.54 29.68
N LEU A 120 -19.21 0.44 29.52
CA LEU A 120 -17.80 0.30 29.87
C LEU A 120 -17.64 0.06 31.37
N SER A 121 -16.70 -0.82 31.72
CA SER A 121 -16.21 -0.95 33.09
C SER A 121 -15.45 0.32 33.51
N PRO A 122 -15.15 0.51 34.80
CA PRO A 122 -14.27 1.60 35.25
C PRO A 122 -12.91 1.60 34.51
N ARG A 123 -12.32 0.42 34.28
CA ARG A 123 -11.07 0.25 33.53
C ARG A 123 -11.27 0.55 32.03
N GLY A 124 -12.41 0.18 31.46
CA GLY A 124 -12.75 0.54 30.08
C GLY A 124 -12.83 2.05 29.86
N ARG A 125 -13.35 2.80 30.85
CA ARG A 125 -13.35 4.27 30.81
C ARG A 125 -11.95 4.86 30.93
N GLU A 126 -11.08 4.26 31.74
CA GLU A 126 -9.68 4.67 31.85
C GLU A 126 -8.92 4.43 30.53
N PHE A 127 -9.12 3.25 29.92
CA PHE A 127 -8.60 2.96 28.58
C PHE A 127 -9.02 4.00 27.55
N ALA A 128 -10.31 4.40 27.53
CA ALA A 128 -10.80 5.42 26.60
C ALA A 128 -10.08 6.77 26.78
N LYS A 129 -9.85 7.19 28.04
CA LYS A 129 -9.07 8.41 28.34
C LYS A 129 -7.62 8.29 27.86
N LYS A 130 -6.96 7.18 28.16
CA LYS A 130 -5.57 6.93 27.76
C LYS A 130 -5.40 6.81 26.25
N MET A 131 -6.37 6.22 25.55
CA MET A 131 -6.39 6.18 24.09
C MET A 131 -6.51 7.60 23.51
N ALA A 132 -7.37 8.45 24.07
CA ALA A 132 -7.50 9.83 23.62
C ALA A 132 -6.21 10.64 23.85
N GLU A 133 -5.55 10.46 25.01
CA GLU A 133 -4.23 11.02 25.30
C GLU A 133 -3.19 10.55 24.27
N TYR A 134 -3.09 9.24 24.06
CA TYR A 134 -2.15 8.64 23.10
C TYR A 134 -2.35 9.17 21.68
N ILE A 135 -3.58 9.17 21.14
CA ILE A 135 -3.85 9.66 19.79
C ILE A 135 -3.51 11.15 19.65
N LYS A 136 -3.70 11.94 20.70
CA LYS A 136 -3.31 13.35 20.71
C LYS A 136 -1.79 13.53 20.63
N GLU A 137 -1.00 12.62 21.18
CA GLU A 137 0.47 12.62 21.08
C GLU A 137 1.00 12.12 19.73
N GLN A 138 0.18 11.39 18.95
CA GLN A 138 0.58 10.90 17.62
C GLN A 138 0.35 11.91 16.48
N ASN A 139 -0.40 12.99 16.74
CA ASN A 139 -0.67 14.07 15.79
C ASN A 139 0.39 15.18 15.90
#